data_AF-A0A6V8IL77-F1
#
_entry.id   AF-A0A6V8IL77-F1
#
_cell.length_a   1.000
_cell.length_b   1.000
_cell.length_c   1.000
_cell.angle_alpha   90.00
_cell.angle_beta   90.00
_cell.angle_gamma   90.00
#
_symmetry.space_group_name_H-M   'P 1'
#
loop_
_entity.id
_entity.type
_entity.pdbx_description
1 polymer ?
#
loop_
_entity_poly.entity_id
_entity_poly.type
_entity_poly.pdbx_seq_one_letter_code
_entity_poly.pdbx_strand_id
1 'polypeptide(L)'
;MPVMALTRQTPTQQFSLVQAHREGWTILEGCGPEHADTQLRGVTCSDQNAWWQVARQARQGSPYHREALSRLSSSEREQISLRFGPL
;
A
#
# COMPACT_ATOMS: atom_id res chain seq x y z
N MET A 1 -29.95 32.70 8.67
CA MET A 1 -28.70 33.05 7.95
C MET A 1 -27.76 31.86 8.07
N PRO A 2 -27.17 31.38 6.96
CA PRO A 2 -26.91 29.96 6.75
C PRO A 2 -25.63 29.48 7.44
N VAL A 3 -25.72 28.30 8.06
CA VAL A 3 -24.58 27.51 8.51
C VAL A 3 -23.76 27.13 7.27
N MET A 4 -22.56 27.69 7.14
CA MET A 4 -21.61 27.25 6.14
C MET A 4 -21.30 25.78 6.43
N ALA A 5 -21.83 24.91 5.57
CA ALA A 5 -21.45 23.52 5.51
C ALA A 5 -19.94 23.48 5.26
N LEU A 6 -19.15 23.29 6.33
CA LEU A 6 -17.77 22.85 6.21
C LEU A 6 -17.85 21.55 5.42
N THR A 7 -17.46 21.65 4.15
CA THR A 7 -17.19 20.52 3.29
C THR A 7 -16.35 19.56 4.11
N ARG A 8 -16.97 18.44 4.51
CA ARG A 8 -16.26 17.28 5.03
C ARG A 8 -15.21 16.99 3.97
N GLN A 9 -13.97 17.40 4.22
CA GLN A 9 -12.83 16.86 3.50
C GLN A 9 -12.95 15.38 3.78
N THR A 10 -13.46 14.63 2.79
CA THR A 10 -13.35 13.19 2.75
C THR A 10 -11.89 12.95 3.12
N PRO A 11 -11.58 12.26 4.23
CA PRO A 11 -10.19 11.93 4.48
C PRO A 11 -9.80 11.11 3.27
N THR A 12 -9.06 11.71 2.32
CA THR A 12 -8.19 10.99 1.42
C THR A 12 -7.41 10.12 2.38
N GLN A 13 -7.76 8.83 2.43
CA GLN A 13 -7.25 7.86 3.37
C GLN A 13 -5.74 7.90 3.22
N GLN A 14 -5.08 8.70 4.06
CA GLN A 14 -3.68 9.00 3.88
C GLN A 14 -2.97 7.73 4.30
N PHE A 15 -2.48 6.98 3.32
CA PHE A 15 -1.77 5.74 3.56
C PHE A 15 -0.70 5.96 4.62
N SER A 16 -0.88 5.34 5.77
CA SER A 16 -0.06 5.58 6.95
C SER A 16 1.20 4.73 6.88
N LEU A 17 2.32 5.32 6.42
CA LEU A 17 3.62 4.66 6.46
C LEU A 17 4.02 4.19 7.87
N VAL A 18 3.51 4.86 8.90
CA VAL A 18 3.70 4.46 10.31
C VAL A 18 3.03 3.11 10.57
N GLN A 19 1.82 2.89 10.05
CA GLN A 19 1.14 1.61 10.19
C GLN A 19 1.90 0.51 9.45
N ALA A 20 2.35 0.77 8.22
CA ALA A 20 3.19 -0.18 7.48
C ALA A 20 4.42 -0.57 8.31
N HIS A 21 5.14 0.42 8.86
CA HIS A 21 6.34 0.17 9.68
C HIS A 21 6.03 -0.66 10.93
N ARG A 22 4.88 -0.42 11.59
CA ARG A 22 4.44 -1.21 12.75
C ARG A 22 4.12 -2.65 12.39
N GLU A 23 3.62 -2.88 11.18
CA GLU A 23 3.40 -4.21 10.62
C GLU A 23 4.67 -4.85 10.06
N GLY A 24 5.77 -4.11 10.03
CA GLY A 24 7.08 -4.62 9.61
C GLY A 24 7.40 -4.47 8.14
N TRP A 25 6.69 -3.60 7.43
CA TRP A 25 6.91 -3.34 6.00
C TRP A 25 6.80 -1.84 5.67
N THR A 26 7.17 -1.44 4.47
CA THR A 26 7.05 -0.06 4.00
C THR A 26 6.85 -0.06 2.51
N ILE A 27 6.41 1.08 1.99
CA ILE A 27 6.41 1.35 0.56
C ILE A 27 7.56 2.31 0.27
N LEU A 28 8.37 1.99 -0.72
CA LEU A 28 9.44 2.84 -1.23
C LEU A 28 9.04 3.32 -2.61
N GLU A 29 8.76 4.61 -2.73
CA GLU A 29 8.57 5.27 -4.02
C GLU A 29 9.96 5.51 -4.62
N GLY A 30 10.21 4.95 -5.80
CA GLY A 30 11.48 5.18 -6.49
C GLY A 30 11.62 6.65 -6.88
N CYS A 31 12.80 7.23 -6.62
CA CYS A 31 13.10 8.60 -7.02
C CYS A 31 13.65 8.59 -8.46
N GLY A 32 12.81 8.94 -9.44
CA GLY A 32 13.26 9.25 -10.80
C GLY A 32 12.18 9.03 -11.87
N PRO A 33 12.32 9.67 -13.04
CA PRO A 33 11.39 9.47 -14.17
C PRO A 33 11.41 8.03 -14.72
N GLU A 34 12.48 7.30 -14.42
CA GLU A 34 12.76 5.92 -14.82
C GLU A 34 12.48 4.93 -13.67
N HIS A 35 12.14 5.46 -12.49
CA HIS A 35 11.94 4.76 -11.24
C HIS A 35 10.61 5.13 -10.59
N ALA A 36 9.55 5.27 -11.39
CA ALA A 36 8.17 5.17 -10.88
C ALA A 36 7.84 3.76 -10.36
N ASP A 37 8.86 2.97 -9.99
CA ASP A 37 8.72 1.65 -9.43
C ASP A 37 8.51 1.80 -7.91
N THR A 38 7.30 2.17 -7.51
CA THR A 38 6.84 2.06 -6.13
C THR A 38 6.84 0.59 -5.70
N GLN A 39 7.70 0.26 -4.74
CA GLN A 39 7.99 -1.11 -4.30
C GLN A 39 7.58 -1.34 -2.85
N LEU A 40 7.20 -2.58 -2.54
CA LEU A 40 6.88 -2.98 -1.18
C LEU A 40 8.09 -3.65 -0.56
N ARG A 41 8.54 -3.16 0.59
CA ARG A 41 9.76 -3.66 1.22
C ARG A 41 9.55 -4.01 2.67
N GLY A 42 10.14 -5.11 3.10
CA GLY A 42 10.14 -5.52 4.49
C GLY A 42 11.08 -4.63 5.29
N VAL A 43 10.62 -4.15 6.45
CA VAL A 43 11.40 -3.33 7.39
C VAL A 43 11.88 -4.19 8.54
N THR A 44 11.00 -4.97 9.15
CA THR A 44 11.34 -5.87 10.26
C THR A 44 11.29 -7.35 9.86
N CYS A 45 10.73 -7.66 8.69
CA CYS A 45 10.67 -8.99 8.11
C CYS A 45 11.22 -8.98 6.68
N SER A 46 11.43 -10.16 6.07
CA SER A 46 11.86 -10.25 4.68
C SER A 46 10.81 -9.69 3.71
N ASP A 47 11.24 -9.17 2.56
CA ASP A 47 10.35 -8.59 1.54
C ASP A 47 9.23 -9.55 1.14
N GLN A 48 9.53 -10.84 0.97
CA GLN A 48 8.52 -11.86 0.70
C GLN A 48 7.44 -11.97 1.78
N ASN A 49 7.81 -11.83 3.05
CA ASN A 49 6.85 -11.92 4.15
C ASN A 49 5.95 -10.69 4.18
N ALA A 50 6.53 -9.52 3.92
CA ALA A 50 5.79 -8.27 3.74
C ALA A 50 4.79 -8.38 2.57
N TRP A 51 5.24 -8.87 1.41
CA TRP A 51 4.40 -9.11 0.24
C TRP A 51 3.25 -10.06 0.55
N TRP A 52 3.55 -11.20 1.20
CA TRP A 52 2.55 -12.18 1.59
C TRP A 52 1.51 -11.60 2.55
N GLN A 53 1.94 -10.86 3.58
CA GLN A 53 1.05 -10.28 4.58
C GLN A 53 0.10 -9.26 3.94
N VAL A 54 0.63 -8.35 3.11
CA VAL A 54 -0.16 -7.32 2.45
C VAL A 54 -1.14 -7.94 1.44
N ALA A 55 -0.68 -8.88 0.62
CA ALA A 55 -1.53 -9.63 -0.31
C ALA A 55 -2.67 -10.37 0.41
N ARG A 56 -2.32 -11.09 1.49
CA ARG A 56 -3.29 -11.86 2.28
C ARG A 56 -4.33 -10.95 2.93
N GLN A 57 -3.92 -9.82 3.49
CA GLN A 57 -4.85 -8.90 4.13
C GLN A 57 -5.72 -8.13 3.12
N ALA A 58 -5.19 -7.80 1.95
CA ALA A 58 -5.96 -7.22 0.86
C ALA A 58 -7.07 -8.17 0.38
N ARG A 59 -6.78 -9.46 0.28
CA ARG A 59 -7.77 -10.52 -0.03
C ARG A 59 -8.82 -10.72 1.05
N GLN A 60 -8.43 -10.54 2.32
CA GLN A 60 -9.38 -10.56 3.44
C GLN A 60 -10.30 -9.32 3.46
N GLY A 61 -10.14 -8.40 2.50
CA GLY A 61 -11.01 -7.23 2.35
C GLY A 61 -10.52 -6.00 3.11
N SER A 62 -9.28 -5.98 3.60
CA SER A 62 -8.76 -4.81 4.29
C SER A 62 -8.50 -3.66 3.31
N PRO A 63 -9.19 -2.52 3.46
CA PRO A 63 -9.08 -1.39 2.52
C PRO A 63 -7.67 -0.78 2.53
N TYR A 64 -7.00 -0.77 3.70
CA TYR A 64 -5.65 -0.24 3.85
C TYR A 64 -4.62 -1.02 3.01
N HIS A 65 -4.69 -2.35 2.99
CA HIS A 65 -3.74 -3.16 2.22
C HIS A 65 -4.07 -3.16 0.73
N ARG A 66 -5.36 -3.07 0.35
CA ARG A 66 -5.74 -2.86 -1.05
C ARG A 66 -5.22 -1.54 -1.58
N GLU A 67 -5.29 -0.49 -0.77
CA GLU A 67 -4.70 0.81 -1.11
C GLU A 67 -3.17 0.74 -1.18
N ALA A 68 -2.52 0.01 -0.27
CA ALA A 68 -1.08 -0.26 -0.33
C ALA A 68 -0.69 -0.86 -1.68
N LEU A 69 -1.37 -1.92 -2.11
CA LEU A 69 -1.13 -2.58 -3.40
C LEU A 69 -1.43 -1.64 -4.57
N SER A 70 -2.48 -0.82 -4.49
CA SER A 70 -2.81 0.15 -5.54
C SER A 70 -1.74 1.23 -5.73
N ARG A 71 -0.94 1.52 -4.70
CA ARG A 71 0.20 2.46 -4.78
C ARG A 71 1.43 1.82 -5.40
N LEU A 72 1.55 0.50 -5.31
CA LEU A 72 2.65 -0.23 -5.93
C LEU A 72 2.56 -0.16 -7.45
N SER A 73 3.71 -0.31 -8.07
CA SER A 73 3.84 -0.38 -9.51
C SER A 73 3.10 -1.56 -10.09
N SER A 74 2.77 -1.46 -11.37
CA SER A 74 2.20 -2.58 -12.12
C SER A 74 3.13 -3.81 -12.02
N SER A 75 4.44 -3.59 -12.19
CA SER A 75 5.48 -4.63 -12.09
C SER A 75 5.50 -5.31 -10.72
N GLU A 76 5.49 -4.53 -9.64
CA GLU A 76 5.55 -5.06 -8.27
C GLU A 76 4.25 -5.82 -7.91
N ARG A 77 3.08 -5.27 -8.26
CA ARG A 77 1.80 -5.99 -8.10
C ARG A 77 1.77 -7.30 -8.88
N GLU A 78 2.31 -7.30 -10.08
CA GLU A 78 2.36 -8.49 -10.92
C GLU A 78 3.29 -9.54 -10.31
N GLN A 79 4.47 -9.14 -9.80
CA GLN A 79 5.36 -10.05 -9.07
C GLN A 79 4.72 -10.66 -7.83
N ILE A 80 4.04 -9.83 -7.02
CA ILE A 80 3.29 -10.31 -5.85
C ILE A 80 2.17 -11.27 -6.30
N SER A 81 1.48 -10.94 -7.39
CA SER A 81 0.38 -11.77 -7.92
C SER A 81 0.87 -13.11 -8.46
N LEU A 82 2.01 -13.12 -9.16
CA LEU A 82 2.64 -14.33 -9.67
C LEU A 82 3.10 -15.24 -8.54
N ARG A 83 3.58 -14.66 -7.44
CA ARG A 83 4.15 -15.43 -6.31
C ARG A 83 3.09 -15.94 -5.34
N PHE A 84 2.04 -15.15 -5.09
CA PHE A 84 1.05 -15.44 -4.04
C PHE A 84 -0.37 -15.65 -4.58
N GLY A 85 -0.61 -15.47 -5.88
CA GLY A 85 -1.91 -15.56 -6.56
C GLY A 85 -2.56 -14.19 -6.84
N PRO A 86 -3.74 -14.14 -7.48
CA PRO A 86 -4.41 -12.87 -7.81
C PRO A 86 -4.73 -12.03 -6.56
N LEU A 87 -4.48 -10.72 -6.64
CA LEU A 87 -4.68 -9.74 -5.57
C LEU A 87 -6.10 -9.16 -5.54
#